data_AF-V8AMB5-F1
#
_entry.id   AF-V8AMB5-F1
#
_cell.length_a   1.000
_cell.length_b   1.000
_cell.length_c   1.000
_cell.angle_alpha   90.00
_cell.angle_beta   90.00
_cell.angle_gamma   90.00
#
_symmetry.space_group_name_H-M   'P 1'
#
loop_
_entity.id
_entity.type
_entity.pdbx_description
1 polymer ?
#
loop_
_entity_poly.entity_id
_entity_poly.type
_entity_poly.pdbx_seq_one_letter_code
_entity_poly.pdbx_strand_id
1 'polypeptide(L)'
;MIDQLTLTWGIAFLCLIFVAKFLISLISYASGVPGGIFFPLLVLGASLGSIFATAVIPLLHLSPHLFPNFIILAMAATFTAIVRAPMTGILLLVEMTGSFDHLLPLAFVSLISYIVAELLHSKPIYDSLLHNLLTADSEIATEKEGHIMIEALVQFDSEADHQPVQNLHLPKDSLLISIQRNGEKIIPRGDTLLHAGDIATFLTTQAQEVSVRQKIKHLFTD
;
A
#
# COMPACT_ATOMS: atom_id res chain seq x y z
N MET A 1 34.12 30.45 25.75
CA MET A 1 34.82 29.36 25.04
C MET A 1 34.26 27.99 25.42
N ILE A 2 34.04 27.71 26.72
CA ILE A 2 33.44 26.44 27.19
C ILE A 2 32.01 26.26 26.67
N ASP A 3 31.17 27.30 26.70
CA ASP A 3 29.77 27.23 26.24
C ASP A 3 29.61 27.01 24.73
N GLN A 4 30.60 27.44 23.93
CA GLN A 4 30.61 27.19 22.49
C GLN A 4 31.04 25.75 22.18
N LEU A 5 31.93 25.19 23.00
CA LEU A 5 32.31 23.78 22.90
C LEU A 5 31.09 22.91 23.23
N THR A 6 30.42 23.14 24.35
CA THR A 6 29.27 22.34 24.78
C THR A 6 28.12 22.37 23.78
N LEU A 7 27.87 23.53 23.15
CA LEU A 7 26.87 23.67 22.09
C LEU A 7 27.21 22.81 20.86
N THR A 8 28.47 22.87 20.41
CA THR A 8 28.94 22.13 19.23
C THR A 8 28.86 20.61 19.46
N TRP A 9 29.28 20.15 20.64
CA TRP A 9 29.17 18.74 21.05
C TRP A 9 27.70 18.30 21.18
N GLY A 10 26.82 19.17 21.68
CA GLY A 10 25.39 18.90 21.80
C GLY A 10 24.72 18.70 20.44
N ILE A 11 24.98 19.60 19.47
CA ILE A 11 24.45 19.46 18.10
C ILE A 11 25.01 18.21 17.43
N ALA A 12 26.32 17.94 17.56
CA ALA A 12 26.93 16.75 16.99
C ALA A 12 26.29 15.46 17.54
N PHE A 13 26.02 15.41 18.84
CA PHE A 13 25.34 14.28 19.48
C PHE A 13 23.89 14.13 19.01
N LEU A 14 23.14 15.22 18.88
CA LEU A 14 21.77 15.17 18.36
C LEU A 14 21.73 14.72 16.88
N CYS A 15 22.67 15.18 16.06
CA CYS A 15 22.82 14.71 14.68
C CYS A 15 23.15 13.22 14.63
N LEU A 16 24.02 12.73 15.51
CA LEU A 16 24.33 11.30 15.63
C LEU A 16 23.06 10.49 15.98
N ILE A 17 22.27 10.96 16.96
CA ILE A 17 20.99 10.32 17.33
C ILE A 17 20.03 10.32 16.13
N PHE A 18 19.89 11.43 15.42
CA PHE A 18 19.01 11.54 14.26
C PHE A 18 19.37 10.51 13.19
N VAL A 19 20.65 10.46 12.79
CA VAL A 19 21.13 9.53 11.77
C VAL A 19 20.98 8.08 12.23
N ALA A 20 21.35 7.77 13.48
CA ALA A 20 21.20 6.43 14.03
C ALA A 20 19.73 5.98 14.07
N LYS A 21 18.82 6.84 14.54
CA LYS A 21 17.38 6.56 14.57
C LYS A 21 16.80 6.39 13.18
N PHE A 22 17.23 7.21 12.22
CA PHE A 22 16.80 7.11 10.83
C PHE A 22 17.19 5.76 10.23
N LEU A 23 18.46 5.36 10.37
CA LEU A 23 18.96 4.08 9.86
C LEU A 23 18.30 2.87 10.54
N ILE A 24 18.16 2.90 11.86
CA ILE A 24 17.48 1.83 12.60
C ILE A 24 16.02 1.73 12.16
N SER A 25 15.31 2.86 12.02
CA SER A 25 13.93 2.87 11.56
C SER A 25 13.79 2.33 10.14
N LEU A 26 14.73 2.67 9.24
CA LEU A 26 14.73 2.16 7.87
C LEU A 26 14.91 0.64 7.85
N ILE A 27 15.89 0.12 8.60
CA ILE A 27 16.16 -1.33 8.68
C ILE A 27 14.97 -2.07 9.33
N SER A 28 14.41 -1.53 10.41
CA SER A 28 13.26 -2.14 11.08
C SER A 28 12.03 -2.19 10.18
N TYR A 29 11.77 -1.12 9.43
CA TYR A 29 10.63 -1.09 8.51
C TYR A 29 10.86 -1.98 7.27
N ALA A 30 12.08 -2.01 6.74
CA ALA A 30 12.45 -2.87 5.61
C ALA A 30 12.39 -4.37 5.94
N SER A 31 12.44 -4.74 7.23
CA SER A 31 12.31 -6.14 7.68
C SER A 31 10.92 -6.74 7.41
N GLY A 32 9.90 -5.92 7.09
CA GLY A 32 8.54 -6.40 6.81
C GLY A 32 7.79 -6.90 8.05
N VAL A 33 8.35 -6.68 9.25
CA VAL A 33 7.68 -6.98 10.51
C VAL A 33 6.44 -6.07 10.64
N PRO A 34 5.27 -6.61 11.04
CA PRO A 34 4.07 -5.80 11.23
C PRO A 34 4.34 -4.69 12.26
N GLY A 35 4.40 -3.45 11.78
CA GLY A 35 4.77 -2.27 12.57
C GLY A 35 4.38 -0.98 11.87
N GLY A 36 4.14 0.07 12.66
CA GLY A 36 3.78 1.40 12.14
C GLY A 36 5.00 2.31 11.93
N ILE A 37 4.99 3.08 10.85
CA ILE A 37 5.98 4.15 10.61
C ILE A 37 5.74 5.40 11.47
N PHE A 38 4.56 5.50 12.09
CA PHE A 38 4.07 6.71 12.75
C PHE A 38 5.00 7.23 13.86
N PHE A 39 5.32 6.39 14.83
CA PHE A 39 6.13 6.80 15.98
C PHE A 39 7.59 7.13 15.62
N PRO A 40 8.29 6.33 14.78
CA PRO A 40 9.61 6.72 14.29
C PRO A 40 9.65 8.09 13.61
N LEU A 41 8.62 8.45 12.84
CA LEU A 41 8.52 9.77 12.20
C LEU A 41 8.47 10.91 13.22
N LEU A 42 7.71 10.73 14.31
CA LEU A 42 7.68 11.72 15.40
C LEU A 42 9.03 11.86 16.10
N VAL A 43 9.73 10.74 16.34
CA VAL A 43 11.08 10.77 16.95
C VAL A 43 12.08 11.50 16.04
N LEU A 44 11.99 11.28 14.73
CA LEU A 44 12.82 11.99 13.74
C LEU A 44 12.48 13.49 13.70
N GLY A 45 11.20 13.86 13.73
CA GLY A 45 10.77 15.26 13.80
C GLY A 45 11.22 15.93 15.11
N ALA A 46 11.12 15.23 16.24
CA ALA A 46 11.56 15.74 17.54
C ALA A 46 13.07 15.98 17.60
N SER A 47 13.86 15.07 17.02
CA SER A 47 15.31 15.24 16.94
C SER A 47 15.71 16.37 15.98
N LEU A 48 15.03 16.53 14.84
CA LEU A 48 15.21 17.69 13.96
C LEU A 48 14.90 19.01 14.68
N GLY A 49 13.77 19.06 15.40
CA GLY A 49 13.37 20.20 16.21
C GLY A 49 14.36 20.52 17.32
N SER A 50 14.94 19.49 17.94
CA SER A 50 15.98 19.65 18.98
C SER A 50 17.26 20.25 18.39
N ILE A 51 17.70 19.78 17.22
CA ILE A 51 18.86 20.34 16.50
C ILE A 51 18.59 21.81 16.14
N PHE A 52 17.41 22.09 15.57
CA PHE A 52 17.00 23.44 15.19
C PHE A 52 16.93 24.39 16.40
N ALA A 53 16.28 23.98 17.49
CA ALA A 53 16.15 24.77 18.71
C ALA A 53 17.52 25.06 19.34
N THR A 54 18.41 24.07 19.38
CA THR A 54 19.77 24.21 19.91
C THR A 54 20.58 25.23 19.11
N ALA A 55 20.39 25.30 17.79
CA ALA A 55 21.08 26.28 16.95
C ALA A 55 20.45 27.69 17.04
N VAL A 56 19.12 27.78 16.98
CA VAL A 56 18.39 29.04 16.79
C VAL A 56 18.21 29.83 18.08
N ILE A 57 17.97 29.17 19.21
CA ILE A 57 17.78 29.85 20.51
C ILE A 57 18.98 30.74 20.88
N PRO A 58 20.23 30.24 20.90
CA PRO A 58 21.39 31.08 21.20
C PRO A 58 21.68 32.09 20.08
N LEU A 59 21.46 31.72 18.81
CA LEU A 59 21.74 32.60 17.66
C LEU A 59 20.84 33.84 17.65
N LEU A 60 19.57 33.68 17.99
CA LEU A 60 18.57 34.77 17.99
C LEU A 60 18.32 35.35 19.38
N HIS A 61 19.08 34.94 20.40
CA HIS A 61 18.89 35.34 21.81
C HIS A 61 17.46 35.12 22.32
N LEU A 62 16.85 34.00 21.94
CA LEU A 62 15.49 33.64 22.34
C LEU A 62 15.47 33.05 23.75
N SER A 63 14.27 33.05 24.37
CA SER A 63 14.05 32.42 25.66
C SER A 63 14.26 30.90 25.57
N PRO A 64 15.05 30.27 26.47
CA PRO A 64 15.21 28.82 26.54
C PRO A 64 13.89 28.05 26.75
N HIS A 65 12.87 28.70 27.30
CA HIS A 65 11.54 28.11 27.49
C HIS A 65 10.84 27.75 26.17
N LEU A 66 11.30 28.28 25.02
CA LEU A 66 10.77 27.95 23.70
C LEU A 66 11.31 26.62 23.14
N PHE A 67 12.28 25.99 23.80
CA PHE A 67 12.90 24.75 23.33
C PHE A 67 11.88 23.61 23.08
N PRO A 68 10.95 23.29 24.00
CA PRO A 68 9.93 22.26 23.76
C PRO A 68 8.97 22.64 22.62
N ASN A 69 8.70 23.93 22.42
CA ASN A 69 7.78 24.40 21.39
C ASN A 69 8.35 24.12 20.00
N PHE A 70 9.64 24.39 19.78
CA PHE A 70 10.29 24.05 18.51
C PHE A 70 10.29 22.55 18.22
N ILE A 71 10.44 21.71 19.25
CA ILE A 71 10.35 20.25 19.12
C ILE A 71 8.96 19.84 18.67
N ILE A 72 7.91 20.28 19.38
CA ILE A 72 6.51 19.94 19.10
C ILE A 72 6.10 20.42 17.69
N LEU A 73 6.50 21.63 17.30
CA LEU A 73 6.25 22.15 15.95
C LEU A 73 6.96 21.35 14.87
N ALA A 74 8.22 20.97 15.08
CA ALA A 74 8.97 20.15 14.13
C ALA A 74 8.38 18.74 14.01
N MET A 75 7.91 18.14 15.11
CA MET A 75 7.21 16.84 15.08
C MET A 75 5.98 16.89 14.17
N ALA A 76 5.11 17.89 14.34
CA ALA A 76 3.91 18.06 13.51
C ALA A 76 4.26 18.38 12.05
N ALA A 77 5.28 19.22 11.83
CA ALA A 77 5.76 19.57 10.49
C ALA A 77 6.23 18.33 9.73
N THR A 78 7.14 17.54 10.33
CA THR A 78 7.71 16.34 9.72
C THR A 78 6.64 15.29 9.47
N PHE A 79 5.74 15.08 10.43
CA PHE A 79 4.60 14.18 10.24
C PHE A 79 3.74 14.61 9.04
N THR A 80 3.40 15.89 8.96
CA THR A 80 2.55 16.42 7.88
C THR A 80 3.21 16.32 6.51
N ALA A 81 4.51 16.61 6.40
CA ALA A 81 5.26 16.51 5.15
C ALA A 81 5.27 15.08 4.58
N ILE A 82 5.32 14.07 5.45
CA ILE A 82 5.48 12.67 5.06
C ILE A 82 4.11 12.00 4.84
N VAL A 83 3.18 12.22 5.77
CA VAL A 83 1.88 11.53 5.77
C VAL A 83 0.80 12.28 4.97
N ARG A 84 0.95 13.59 4.76
CA ARG A 84 -0.04 14.44 4.08
C ARG A 84 -1.39 14.56 4.78
N ALA A 85 -1.39 14.44 6.10
CA ALA A 85 -2.57 14.61 6.96
C ALA A 85 -2.35 15.69 8.03
N PRO A 86 -2.42 17.00 7.68
CA PRO A 86 -2.13 18.10 8.60
C PRO A 86 -3.02 18.10 9.85
N MET A 87 -4.33 17.91 9.68
CA MET A 87 -5.27 17.89 10.80
C MET A 87 -5.00 16.75 11.79
N THR A 88 -4.67 15.56 11.28
CA THR A 88 -4.30 14.41 12.10
C THR A 88 -3.03 14.67 12.89
N GLY A 89 -2.02 15.30 12.27
CA GLY A 89 -0.79 15.68 12.95
C GLY A 89 -1.04 16.65 14.10
N ILE A 90 -1.79 17.72 13.84
CA ILE A 90 -2.12 18.74 14.85
C ILE A 90 -2.86 18.11 16.04
N LEU A 91 -3.91 17.34 15.76
CA LEU A 91 -4.71 16.70 16.79
C LEU A 91 -3.87 15.77 17.66
N LEU A 92 -3.02 14.95 17.03
CA LEU A 92 -2.19 14.01 17.76
C LEU A 92 -1.17 14.70 18.66
N LEU A 93 -0.55 15.78 18.19
CA LEU A 93 0.39 16.53 19.03
C LEU A 93 -0.33 17.21 20.21
N VAL A 94 -1.54 17.73 20.00
CA VAL A 94 -2.38 18.26 21.07
C VAL A 94 -2.74 17.19 22.10
N GLU A 95 -3.08 15.97 21.65
CA GLU A 95 -3.35 14.85 22.55
C GLU A 95 -2.11 14.42 23.36
N MET A 96 -0.94 14.36 22.71
CA MET A 96 0.31 13.98 23.38
C MET A 96 0.81 15.03 24.37
N THR A 97 0.62 16.32 24.08
CA THR A 97 1.04 17.42 24.97
C THR A 97 -0.01 17.75 26.03
N GLY A 98 -1.27 17.37 25.81
CA GLY A 98 -2.39 17.65 26.70
C GLY A 98 -2.79 19.14 26.75
N SER A 99 -2.32 19.97 25.81
CA SER A 99 -2.63 21.41 25.77
C SER A 99 -2.94 21.91 24.36
N PHE A 100 -3.92 22.80 24.27
CA PHE A 100 -4.34 23.49 23.06
C PHE A 100 -3.57 24.80 22.80
N ASP A 101 -2.66 25.21 23.69
CA ASP A 101 -1.95 26.50 23.60
C ASP A 101 -1.16 26.64 22.29
N HIS A 102 -0.74 25.52 21.70
CA HIS A 102 0.07 25.46 20.49
C HIS A 102 -0.74 25.19 19.21
N LEU A 103 -2.08 25.14 19.28
CA LEU A 103 -2.92 24.73 18.15
C LEU A 103 -2.73 25.61 16.91
N LEU A 104 -2.72 26.93 17.09
CA LEU A 104 -2.56 27.87 15.97
C LEU A 104 -1.15 27.79 15.35
N PRO A 105 -0.05 27.85 16.12
CA PRO A 105 1.30 27.58 15.61
C PRO A 105 1.45 26.23 14.91
N LEU A 106 0.88 25.16 15.47
CA LEU A 106 0.90 23.82 14.89
C LEU A 106 0.21 23.79 13.53
N ALA A 107 -0.97 24.40 13.42
CA ALA A 107 -1.71 24.49 12.17
C ALA A 107 -0.91 25.24 11.10
N PHE A 108 -0.31 26.37 11.48
CA PHE A 108 0.48 27.19 10.56
C PHE A 108 1.70 26.44 10.01
N VAL A 109 2.51 25.84 10.90
CA VAL A 109 3.71 25.11 10.49
C VAL A 109 3.35 23.84 9.70
N SER A 110 2.28 23.14 10.09
CA SER A 110 1.82 21.94 9.36
C SER A 110 1.35 22.30 7.95
N LEU A 111 0.63 23.41 7.78
CA LEU A 111 0.19 23.87 6.45
C LEU A 111 1.38 24.26 5.58
N ILE A 112 2.36 24.97 6.12
CA ILE A 112 3.59 25.31 5.38
C ILE A 112 4.33 24.03 4.97
N SER A 113 4.48 23.08 5.90
CA SER A 113 5.14 21.81 5.62
C SER A 113 4.42 21.03 4.51
N TYR A 114 3.09 21.01 4.54
CA TYR A 114 2.27 20.41 3.48
C TYR A 114 2.52 21.09 2.13
N ILE A 115 2.46 22.43 2.07
CA ILE A 115 2.67 23.18 0.82
C ILE A 115 4.09 22.94 0.28
N VAL A 116 5.12 23.02 1.13
CA VAL A 116 6.51 22.80 0.73
C VAL A 116 6.70 21.40 0.16
N ALA A 117 6.14 20.39 0.81
CA ALA A 117 6.26 19.03 0.31
C ALA A 117 5.47 18.86 -1.01
N GLU A 118 4.36 19.58 -1.21
CA GLU A 118 3.58 19.58 -2.47
C GLU A 118 4.37 20.22 -3.62
N LEU A 119 5.02 21.36 -3.34
CA LEU A 119 5.89 22.05 -4.30
C LEU A 119 7.11 21.21 -4.70
N LEU A 120 7.59 20.34 -3.80
CA LEU A 120 8.65 19.38 -4.09
C LEU A 120 8.16 18.11 -4.81
N HIS A 121 6.86 18.02 -5.13
CA HIS A 121 6.22 16.86 -5.76
C HIS A 121 6.46 15.53 -5.02
N SER A 122 6.63 15.58 -3.70
CA SER A 122 6.81 14.39 -2.87
C SER A 122 5.48 13.67 -2.69
N LYS A 123 5.36 12.42 -3.14
CA LYS A 123 4.12 11.64 -2.96
C LYS A 123 3.86 11.34 -1.47
N PRO A 124 2.59 11.28 -1.02
CA PRO A 124 2.26 10.78 0.32
C PRO A 124 2.82 9.37 0.53
N ILE A 125 3.35 9.10 1.73
CA ILE A 125 3.98 7.80 2.01
C ILE A 125 2.99 6.65 1.89
N TYR A 126 1.77 6.80 2.43
CA TYR A 126 0.77 5.73 2.43
C TYR A 126 0.25 5.43 1.02
N ASP A 127 0.12 6.43 0.15
CA ASP A 127 -0.23 6.23 -1.25
C ASP A 127 0.89 5.49 -2.00
N SER A 128 2.15 5.84 -1.71
CA SER A 128 3.30 5.17 -2.30
C SER A 128 3.39 3.71 -1.86
N LEU A 129 3.14 3.43 -0.58
CA LEU A 129 3.07 2.07 -0.03
C LEU A 129 1.91 1.28 -0.65
N LEU A 130 0.73 1.88 -0.74
CA LEU A 130 -0.45 1.25 -1.36
C LEU A 130 -0.19 0.93 -2.83
N HIS A 131 0.39 1.87 -3.59
CA HIS A 131 0.76 1.65 -4.98
C HIS A 131 1.72 0.48 -5.13
N ASN A 132 2.74 0.37 -4.26
CA ASN A 132 3.68 -0.74 -4.29
C ASN A 132 3.01 -2.08 -3.97
N LEU A 133 2.07 -2.12 -3.03
CA LEU A 133 1.28 -3.33 -2.73
C LEU A 133 0.41 -3.76 -3.92
N LEU A 134 -0.32 -2.83 -4.52
CA LEU A 134 -1.15 -3.11 -5.69
C LEU A 134 -0.32 -3.55 -6.89
N THR A 135 0.87 -2.97 -7.07
CA THR A 135 1.79 -3.34 -8.16
C THR A 135 2.34 -4.74 -7.94
N ALA A 136 2.79 -5.07 -6.72
CA ALA A 136 3.27 -6.41 -6.38
C ALA A 136 2.17 -7.48 -6.58
N ASP A 137 0.93 -7.21 -6.15
CA ASP A 137 -0.20 -8.11 -6.39
C ASP A 137 -0.52 -8.25 -7.88
N SER A 138 -0.39 -7.16 -8.65
CA SER A 138 -0.59 -7.20 -10.10
C SER A 138 0.53 -7.93 -10.83
N GLU A 139 1.79 -7.82 -10.39
CA GLU A 139 2.92 -8.55 -10.98
C GLU A 139 2.77 -10.06 -10.77
N ILE A 140 2.35 -10.47 -9.55
CA ILE A 140 1.96 -11.86 -9.24
C ILE A 140 0.78 -12.32 -10.13
N ALA A 141 -0.11 -11.41 -10.50
CA ALA A 141 -1.23 -11.71 -11.39
C ALA A 141 -0.84 -11.70 -12.89
N THR A 142 0.14 -10.91 -13.32
CA THR A 142 0.59 -10.79 -14.72
C THR A 142 1.64 -11.81 -15.13
N GLU A 143 2.37 -12.40 -14.18
CA GLU A 143 3.22 -13.58 -14.45
C GLU A 143 2.39 -14.85 -14.73
N LYS A 144 1.10 -14.85 -14.39
CA LYS A 144 0.11 -15.74 -15.00
C LYS A 144 -0.46 -15.01 -16.22
N GLU A 145 -0.22 -15.52 -17.42
CA GLU A 145 -0.93 -15.07 -18.63
C GLU A 145 -2.39 -14.81 -18.27
N GLY A 146 -2.87 -13.57 -18.36
CA GLY A 146 -4.17 -13.16 -17.80
C GLY A 146 -5.26 -14.17 -18.15
N HIS A 147 -5.58 -15.05 -17.21
CA HIS A 147 -6.50 -16.14 -17.49
C HIS A 147 -7.91 -15.61 -17.26
N ILE A 148 -8.73 -15.70 -18.29
CA ILE A 148 -10.14 -15.34 -18.24
C ILE A 148 -10.99 -16.59 -18.10
N MET A 149 -12.21 -16.37 -17.60
CA MET A 149 -13.19 -17.42 -17.38
C MET A 149 -14.30 -17.29 -18.42
N ILE A 150 -14.55 -18.36 -19.17
CA ILE A 150 -15.63 -18.44 -20.14
C ILE A 150 -16.63 -19.49 -19.65
N GLU A 151 -17.88 -19.08 -19.51
CA GLU A 151 -18.99 -19.96 -19.17
C GLU A 151 -19.75 -20.35 -20.43
N ALA A 152 -20.06 -21.64 -20.55
CA ALA A 152 -20.89 -22.18 -21.60
C ALA A 152 -21.98 -23.07 -21.00
N LEU A 153 -23.22 -22.82 -21.43
CA LEU A 153 -24.34 -23.68 -21.10
C LEU A 153 -24.33 -24.88 -22.05
N VAL A 154 -24.38 -26.10 -21.51
CA VAL A 154 -24.62 -27.31 -22.30
C VAL A 154 -26.08 -27.27 -22.77
N GLN A 155 -26.29 -27.07 -24.07
CA GLN A 155 -27.63 -27.14 -24.67
C GLN A 155 -28.05 -28.59 -24.90
N PHE A 156 -29.36 -28.81 -24.89
CA PHE A 156 -29.95 -30.10 -25.21
C PHE A 156 -29.59 -30.51 -26.64
N ASP A 157 -29.14 -31.75 -26.82
CA ASP A 157 -28.73 -32.32 -28.11
C ASP A 157 -27.45 -31.69 -28.73
N SER A 158 -26.70 -30.89 -27.96
CA SER A 158 -25.37 -30.41 -28.36
C SER A 158 -24.34 -31.53 -28.34
N GLU A 159 -23.20 -31.36 -29.04
CA GLU A 159 -22.10 -32.34 -29.03
C GLU A 159 -21.59 -32.66 -27.61
N ALA A 160 -21.74 -31.73 -26.67
CA ALA A 160 -21.36 -31.91 -25.27
C ALA A 160 -22.38 -32.70 -24.44
N ASP A 161 -23.63 -32.83 -24.88
CA ASP A 161 -24.67 -33.50 -24.11
C ASP A 161 -24.44 -35.02 -24.06
N HIS A 162 -24.59 -35.60 -22.86
CA HIS A 162 -24.32 -37.02 -22.58
C HIS A 162 -22.92 -37.52 -22.96
N GLN A 163 -21.94 -36.62 -23.09
CA GLN A 163 -20.54 -36.99 -23.32
C GLN A 163 -19.69 -36.86 -22.04
N PRO A 164 -18.76 -37.80 -21.78
CA PRO A 164 -17.77 -37.62 -20.74
C PRO A 164 -16.72 -36.60 -21.19
N VAL A 165 -16.22 -35.79 -20.25
CA VAL A 165 -15.26 -34.69 -20.53
C VAL A 165 -14.05 -35.15 -21.35
N GLN A 166 -13.53 -36.37 -21.13
CA GLN A 166 -12.40 -36.91 -21.87
C GLN A 166 -12.65 -37.17 -23.36
N ASN A 167 -13.92 -37.35 -23.77
CA ASN A 167 -14.29 -37.57 -25.16
C ASN A 167 -14.53 -36.25 -25.91
N LEU A 168 -14.51 -35.12 -25.21
CA LEU A 168 -14.70 -33.81 -25.81
C LEU A 168 -13.39 -33.28 -26.38
N HIS A 169 -13.46 -32.78 -27.61
CA HIS A 169 -12.32 -32.14 -28.28
C HIS A 169 -12.17 -30.69 -27.84
N LEU A 170 -11.87 -30.50 -26.55
CA LEU A 170 -11.68 -29.17 -25.98
C LEU A 170 -10.49 -28.43 -26.65
N PRO A 171 -10.58 -27.09 -26.83
CA PRO A 171 -9.48 -26.30 -27.34
C PRO A 171 -8.21 -26.46 -26.48
N LYS A 172 -7.05 -26.62 -27.12
CA LYS A 172 -5.76 -26.82 -26.44
C LYS A 172 -5.38 -25.70 -25.46
N ASP A 173 -5.82 -24.48 -25.75
CA ASP A 173 -5.57 -23.28 -24.94
C ASP A 173 -6.67 -23.04 -23.90
N SER A 174 -7.43 -24.07 -23.53
CA SER A 174 -8.51 -24.00 -22.55
C SER A 174 -8.49 -25.17 -21.57
N LEU A 175 -8.88 -24.90 -20.32
CA LEU A 175 -9.01 -25.90 -19.26
C LEU A 175 -10.42 -25.83 -18.68
N LEU A 176 -11.17 -26.93 -18.72
CA LEU A 176 -12.44 -27.04 -18.01
C LEU A 176 -12.16 -27.20 -16.50
N ILE A 177 -12.56 -26.22 -15.68
CA ILE A 177 -12.22 -26.21 -14.25
C ILE A 177 -13.40 -26.49 -13.32
N SER A 178 -14.63 -26.26 -13.77
CA SER A 178 -15.83 -26.56 -13.00
C SER A 178 -17.05 -26.76 -13.88
N ILE A 179 -17.97 -27.57 -13.38
CA ILE A 179 -19.32 -27.72 -13.93
C ILE A 179 -20.29 -27.34 -12.81
N GLN A 180 -21.27 -26.49 -13.10
CA GLN A 180 -22.36 -26.22 -12.17
C GLN A 180 -23.62 -26.94 -12.64
N ARG A 181 -24.12 -27.85 -11.79
CA ARG A 181 -25.33 -28.65 -12.03
C ARG A 181 -26.29 -28.46 -10.86
N ASN A 182 -27.51 -28.03 -11.14
CA ASN A 182 -28.53 -27.78 -10.09
C ASN A 182 -28.05 -26.86 -8.95
N GLY A 183 -27.17 -25.91 -9.26
CA GLY A 183 -26.60 -24.97 -8.29
C GLY A 183 -25.33 -25.47 -7.57
N GLU A 184 -24.99 -26.76 -7.66
CA GLU A 184 -23.78 -27.31 -7.05
C GLU A 184 -22.58 -27.29 -8.00
N LYS A 185 -21.40 -26.98 -7.46
CA LYS A 185 -20.15 -26.93 -8.23
C LYS A 185 -19.43 -28.28 -8.16
N ILE A 186 -19.25 -28.88 -9.32
CA ILE A 186 -18.59 -30.17 -9.54
C ILE A 186 -17.20 -29.92 -10.15
N ILE A 187 -16.17 -30.58 -9.61
CA ILE A 187 -14.83 -30.58 -10.21
C ILE A 187 -14.78 -31.68 -11.28
N PRO A 188 -14.62 -31.33 -12.56
CA PRO A 188 -14.66 -32.29 -13.66
C PRO A 188 -13.44 -33.22 -13.63
N ARG A 189 -13.70 -34.49 -13.91
CA ARG A 189 -12.72 -35.54 -14.21
C ARG A 189 -12.98 -36.06 -15.63
N GLY A 190 -12.05 -36.81 -16.20
CA GLY A 190 -12.21 -37.33 -17.56
C GLY A 190 -13.50 -38.14 -17.78
N ASP A 191 -13.96 -38.85 -16.75
CA ASP A 191 -15.18 -39.66 -16.71
C ASP A 191 -16.44 -38.85 -16.32
N THR A 192 -16.32 -37.57 -16.00
CA THR A 192 -17.48 -36.73 -15.64
C THR A 192 -18.36 -36.53 -16.86
N LEU A 193 -19.58 -37.04 -16.78
CA LEU A 193 -20.59 -36.94 -17.84
C LEU A 193 -21.27 -35.57 -17.79
N LEU A 194 -21.30 -34.86 -18.92
CA LEU A 194 -22.05 -33.61 -19.07
C LEU A 194 -23.53 -33.88 -19.37
N HIS A 195 -24.39 -32.97 -18.91
CA HIS A 195 -25.83 -33.01 -19.17
C HIS A 195 -26.34 -31.64 -19.61
N ALA A 196 -27.34 -31.64 -20.49
CA ALA A 196 -28.09 -30.45 -20.82
C ALA A 196 -28.52 -29.67 -19.56
N GLY A 197 -28.26 -28.36 -19.57
CA GLY A 197 -28.49 -27.46 -18.44
C GLY A 197 -27.29 -27.27 -17.50
N ASP A 198 -26.21 -28.03 -17.68
CA ASP A 198 -24.94 -27.78 -16.99
C ASP A 198 -24.32 -26.46 -17.46
N ILE A 199 -23.72 -25.73 -16.52
CA ILE A 199 -22.86 -24.57 -16.84
C ILE A 199 -21.41 -25.00 -16.68
N ALA A 200 -20.72 -25.15 -17.81
CA ALA A 200 -19.31 -25.50 -17.86
C ALA A 200 -18.43 -24.25 -17.85
N THR A 201 -17.49 -24.17 -16.92
CA THR A 201 -16.57 -23.04 -16.77
C THR A 201 -15.17 -23.39 -17.23
N PHE A 202 -14.67 -22.62 -18.19
CA PHE A 202 -13.37 -22.80 -18.82
C PHE A 202 -12.42 -21.67 -18.45
N LEU A 203 -11.18 -22.02 -18.14
CA LEU A 203 -10.06 -21.11 -17.98
C LEU A 203 -9.29 -21.05 -19.30
N THR A 204 -9.04 -19.86 -19.83
CA THR A 204 -8.19 -19.66 -21.03
C THR A 204 -7.40 -18.36 -20.90
N THR A 205 -6.42 -18.13 -21.75
CA THR A 205 -5.67 -16.86 -21.76
C THR A 205 -6.44 -15.76 -22.49
N GLN A 206 -6.27 -14.52 -22.07
CA GLN A 206 -6.91 -13.36 -22.69
C GLN A 206 -6.60 -13.24 -24.19
N ALA A 207 -5.40 -13.65 -24.63
CA ALA A 207 -5.00 -13.62 -26.04
C ALA A 207 -5.81 -14.60 -26.92
N GLN A 208 -6.27 -15.71 -26.34
CA GLN A 208 -6.99 -16.78 -27.06
C GLN A 208 -8.51 -16.73 -26.85
N GLU A 209 -9.03 -15.76 -26.08
CA GLU A 209 -10.45 -15.66 -25.72
C GLU A 209 -11.38 -15.89 -26.91
N VAL A 210 -11.16 -15.15 -27.99
CA VAL A 210 -12.08 -15.14 -29.14
C VAL A 210 -12.11 -16.51 -29.82
N SER A 211 -10.94 -17.11 -30.01
CA SER A 211 -10.78 -18.44 -30.64
C SER A 211 -11.41 -19.54 -29.79
N VAL A 212 -11.16 -19.50 -28.48
CA VAL A 212 -11.67 -20.50 -27.53
C VAL A 212 -13.19 -20.37 -27.35
N ARG A 213 -13.72 -19.14 -27.21
CA ARG A 213 -15.16 -18.88 -27.08
C ARG A 213 -15.95 -19.40 -28.28
N GLN A 214 -15.44 -19.20 -29.50
CA GLN A 214 -16.09 -19.69 -30.71
C GLN A 214 -16.15 -21.22 -30.77
N LYS A 215 -15.05 -21.90 -30.44
CA LYS A 215 -15.01 -23.37 -30.42
C LYS A 215 -15.88 -23.98 -29.33
N ILE A 216 -15.85 -23.41 -28.13
CA ILE A 216 -16.71 -23.87 -27.03
C ILE A 216 -18.19 -23.67 -27.40
N LYS A 217 -18.54 -22.54 -28.02
CA LYS A 217 -19.91 -22.30 -28.47
C LYS A 217 -20.39 -23.39 -29.43
N HIS A 218 -19.58 -23.77 -30.42
CA HIS A 218 -19.93 -24.85 -31.34
C HIS A 218 -20.10 -26.21 -30.65
N LEU A 219 -19.29 -26.53 -29.63
CA LEU A 219 -19.36 -27.81 -28.92
C LEU A 219 -20.56 -27.90 -27.95
N PHE A 220 -20.97 -26.78 -27.36
CA PHE A 220 -21.93 -26.75 -26.24
C PHE A 220 -23.29 -26.17 -26.62
N THR A 221 -23.40 -25.50 -27.77
CA THR A 221 -24.60 -24.74 -28.17
C THR A 221 -25.11 -25.11 -29.57
N ASP A 222 -24.24 -25.54 -30.48
CA ASP A 222 -24.63 -26.01 -31.82
C ASP A 222 -24.82 -27.54 -31.82
#